data_AF-A0AA88ZBA5-F1
#
_entry.id   AF-A0AA88ZBA5-F1
#
_cell.length_a   1.000
_cell.length_b   1.000
_cell.length_c   1.000
_cell.angle_alpha   90.00
_cell.angle_beta   90.00
_cell.angle_gamma   90.00
#
_symmetry.space_group_name_H-M   'P 1'
#
loop_
_entity.id
_entity.type
_entity.pdbx_description
1 polymer ?
#
loop_
_entity_poly.entity_id
_entity_poly.type
_entity_poly.pdbx_seq_one_letter_code
_entity_poly.pdbx_strand_id
1 'polypeptide(L)'
;MRNKLITLAAMVPLMCDAATSVVIDAKANCLSSYVGTVSGGTPVKLTLAGGRYAVSLTSNSMSCSGGALANGCNIDTAFMQGGFGNIRWGGTATARPTVIEMPSSLSNVYVYVSDDYCGDNSGQATLLIQPAN
;
A
#
# COMPACT_ATOMS: atom_id res chain seq x y z
N MET A 1 37.64 -28.98 -43.42
CA MET A 1 36.64 -29.34 -42.40
C MET A 1 36.20 -28.05 -41.70
N ARG A 2 34.90 -27.71 -41.72
CA ARG A 2 34.35 -26.40 -41.32
C ARG A 2 34.05 -26.39 -39.82
N ASN A 3 34.78 -25.58 -39.04
CA ASN A 3 34.51 -25.35 -37.62
C ASN A 3 33.15 -24.66 -37.45
N LYS A 4 32.20 -25.33 -36.80
CA LYS A 4 30.94 -24.73 -36.36
C LYS A 4 31.16 -24.13 -34.97
N LEU A 5 31.19 -22.80 -34.89
CA LEU A 5 31.03 -22.07 -33.64
C LEU A 5 29.58 -22.21 -33.19
N ILE A 6 29.37 -22.83 -32.02
CA ILE A 6 28.08 -22.89 -31.33
C ILE A 6 28.04 -21.67 -30.41
N THR A 7 27.25 -20.66 -30.79
CA THR A 7 27.03 -19.46 -29.98
C THR A 7 26.02 -19.79 -28.87
N LEU A 8 26.44 -19.72 -27.61
CA LEU A 8 25.57 -19.85 -26.44
C LEU A 8 24.79 -18.54 -26.27
N ALA A 9 23.47 -18.59 -26.48
CA ALA A 9 22.59 -17.45 -26.19
C ALA A 9 22.50 -17.27 -24.66
N ALA A 10 23.01 -16.14 -24.15
CA ALA A 10 22.86 -15.77 -22.75
C ALA A 10 21.39 -15.46 -22.46
N MET A 11 20.77 -16.26 -21.60
CA MET A 11 19.43 -16.00 -21.08
C MET A 11 19.55 -14.89 -20.03
N VAL A 12 19.16 -13.66 -20.38
CA VAL A 12 19.05 -12.57 -19.41
C VAL A 12 17.78 -12.82 -18.59
N PRO A 13 17.85 -13.00 -17.27
CA PRO A 13 16.66 -13.09 -16.45
C PRO A 13 15.97 -11.72 -16.44
N LEU A 14 14.79 -11.62 -17.05
CA LEU A 14 13.88 -10.50 -16.82
C LEU A 14 13.38 -10.62 -15.39
N MET A 15 13.93 -9.82 -14.49
CA MET A 15 13.36 -9.61 -13.16
C MET A 15 12.08 -8.79 -13.35
N CYS A 16 10.95 -9.47 -13.42
CA CYS A 16 9.64 -8.83 -13.40
C CYS A 16 9.33 -8.53 -11.92
N ASP A 17 9.48 -7.28 -11.50
CA ASP A 17 9.03 -6.88 -10.16
C ASP A 17 7.51 -7.10 -10.08
N ALA A 18 7.10 -8.07 -9.27
CA ALA A 18 5.70 -8.47 -9.17
C ALA A 18 4.90 -7.39 -8.43
N ALA A 19 3.68 -7.13 -8.93
CA ALA A 19 2.71 -6.35 -8.19
C ALA A 19 2.43 -7.03 -6.84
N THR A 20 2.41 -6.23 -5.77
CA THR A 20 2.06 -6.69 -4.42
C THR A 20 0.67 -6.17 -4.08
N SER A 21 -0.18 -7.01 -3.51
CA SER A 21 -1.47 -6.61 -2.97
C SER A 21 -1.57 -6.98 -1.51
N VAL A 22 -2.08 -6.07 -0.70
CA VAL A 22 -2.30 -6.30 0.74
C VAL A 22 -3.68 -5.78 1.14
N VAL A 23 -4.36 -6.54 1.98
CA VAL A 23 -5.67 -6.15 2.52
C VAL A 23 -5.48 -5.15 3.66
N ILE A 24 -6.27 -4.08 3.63
CA ILE A 24 -6.43 -3.12 4.72
C ILE A 24 -7.85 -3.31 5.26
N ASP A 25 -7.94 -3.65 6.54
CA ASP A 25 -9.20 -3.72 7.28
C ASP A 25 -9.44 -2.41 8.03
N ALA A 26 -10.60 -1.80 7.81
CA ALA A 26 -10.89 -0.46 8.31
C ALA A 26 -10.92 -0.37 9.82
N LYS A 27 -11.15 -1.48 10.53
CA LYS A 27 -11.17 -1.54 11.99
C LYS A 27 -9.84 -2.03 12.54
N ALA A 28 -9.35 -3.15 12.03
CA ALA A 28 -8.14 -3.80 12.54
C ALA A 28 -6.86 -3.04 12.19
N ASN A 29 -6.87 -2.19 11.16
CA ASN A 29 -5.73 -1.34 10.77
C ASN A 29 -5.97 0.15 11.00
N CYS A 30 -6.97 0.53 11.80
CA CYS A 30 -7.25 1.93 12.10
C CYS A 30 -6.45 2.43 13.30
N LEU A 31 -5.88 3.63 13.20
CA LEU A 31 -5.27 4.35 14.31
C LEU A 31 -6.21 5.49 14.70
N SER A 32 -6.70 5.50 15.94
CA SER A 32 -7.53 6.61 16.40
C SER A 32 -6.71 7.85 16.74
N SER A 33 -7.35 9.02 16.70
CA SER A 33 -6.77 10.35 16.92
C SER A 33 -5.59 10.43 17.90
N TYR A 34 -4.65 11.33 17.58
CA TYR A 34 -3.52 11.69 18.45
C TYR A 34 -3.93 12.42 19.73
N VAL A 35 -5.20 12.85 19.86
CA VAL A 35 -5.77 13.49 21.06
C VAL A 35 -7.02 12.70 21.50
N GLY A 36 -6.88 11.85 22.51
CA GLY A 36 -8.00 11.07 23.06
C GLY A 36 -7.61 9.67 23.52
N THR A 37 -8.61 8.82 23.78
CA THR A 37 -8.40 7.40 24.10
C THR A 37 -8.04 6.65 22.82
N VAL A 38 -6.81 6.14 22.74
CA VAL A 38 -6.34 5.39 21.58
C VAL A 38 -7.08 4.04 21.50
N SER A 39 -8.05 3.94 20.58
CA SER A 39 -8.60 2.69 20.07
C SER A 39 -7.79 2.33 18.82
N GLY A 40 -6.65 1.68 18.99
CA GLY A 40 -5.76 1.35 17.89
C GLY A 40 -5.87 -0.10 17.42
N GLY A 41 -6.05 -0.27 16.12
CA GLY A 41 -5.60 -1.43 15.37
C GLY A 41 -4.09 -1.41 15.12
N THR A 42 -3.60 -2.35 14.32
CA THR A 42 -2.18 -2.43 13.94
C THR A 42 -2.02 -2.01 12.48
N PRO A 43 -1.16 -1.04 12.13
CA PRO A 43 -0.90 -0.70 10.74
C PRO A 43 -0.40 -1.89 9.95
N VAL A 44 -0.76 -1.95 8.67
CA VAL A 44 -0.18 -2.89 7.72
C VAL A 44 1.28 -2.50 7.50
N LYS A 45 2.20 -3.43 7.79
CA LYS A 45 3.63 -3.25 7.52
C LYS A 45 4.00 -3.86 6.18
N LEU A 46 4.61 -3.05 5.32
CA LEU A 46 5.15 -3.44 4.03
C LEU A 46 6.67 -3.22 4.06
N THR A 47 7.41 -4.12 3.43
CA THR A 47 8.85 -3.94 3.23
C THR A 47 9.09 -3.83 1.74
N LEU A 48 9.42 -2.62 1.28
CA LEU A 48 9.62 -2.31 -0.13
C LEU A 48 11.10 -2.07 -0.41
N ALA A 49 11.57 -2.57 -1.55
CA ALA A 49 12.89 -2.24 -2.08
C ALA A 49 12.94 -0.80 -2.58
N GLY A 50 14.13 -0.33 -2.95
CA GLY A 50 14.28 0.96 -3.59
C GLY A 50 13.71 0.98 -4.99
N GLY A 51 12.96 2.03 -5.33
CA GLY A 51 12.26 2.13 -6.60
C GLY A 51 11.09 3.10 -6.57
N ARG A 52 10.37 3.17 -7.69
CA ARG A 52 9.14 3.96 -7.86
C ARG A 52 7.98 2.99 -7.92
N TYR A 53 6.91 3.28 -7.18
CA TYR A 53 5.72 2.43 -7.14
C TYR A 53 4.45 3.25 -7.33
N ALA A 54 3.57 2.80 -8.23
CA ALA A 54 2.19 3.26 -8.27
C ALA A 54 1.39 2.51 -7.20
N VAL A 55 0.69 3.26 -6.35
CA VAL A 55 -0.13 2.72 -5.27
C VAL A 55 -1.57 3.22 -5.38
N SER A 56 -2.52 2.31 -5.18
CA SER A 56 -3.96 2.63 -5.20
C SER A 56 -4.75 1.68 -4.29
N LEU A 57 -5.90 2.16 -3.84
CA LEU A 57 -6.92 1.33 -3.21
C LEU A 57 -7.86 0.76 -4.28
N THR A 58 -8.06 -0.55 -4.26
CA THR A 58 -8.99 -1.28 -5.10
C THR A 58 -9.94 -2.10 -4.24
N SER A 59 -11.08 -2.51 -4.81
CA SER A 59 -12.09 -3.32 -4.11
C SER A 59 -12.48 -2.76 -2.72
N ASN A 60 -12.65 -1.44 -2.63
CA ASN A 60 -12.85 -0.76 -1.36
C ASN A 60 -14.32 -0.85 -0.89
N SER A 61 -14.51 -1.39 0.31
CA SER A 61 -15.77 -1.51 1.03
C SER A 61 -15.72 -0.89 2.44
N MET A 62 -14.69 -0.09 2.72
CA MET A 62 -14.46 0.48 4.04
C MET A 62 -15.46 1.60 4.37
N SER A 63 -15.97 1.60 5.60
CA SER A 63 -16.96 2.57 6.08
C SER A 63 -16.85 2.83 7.58
N CYS A 64 -17.05 4.09 8.01
CA CYS A 64 -17.16 4.50 9.42
C CYS A 64 -18.60 4.50 9.95
N SER A 65 -19.52 3.82 9.24
CA SER A 65 -20.93 3.71 9.63
C SER A 65 -21.45 2.28 9.45
N GLY A 66 -20.68 1.28 9.92
CA GLY A 66 -21.10 -0.13 9.92
C GLY A 66 -21.37 -0.74 8.55
N GLY A 67 -20.70 -0.26 7.49
CA GLY A 67 -20.74 -0.85 6.15
C GLY A 67 -21.74 -0.18 5.21
N ALA A 68 -22.37 0.91 5.63
CA ALA A 68 -23.26 1.69 4.77
C ALA A 68 -22.46 2.48 3.72
N LEU A 69 -22.24 1.88 2.54
CA LEU A 69 -21.50 2.51 1.44
C LEU A 69 -22.34 3.50 0.60
N ALA A 70 -23.67 3.28 0.58
CA ALA A 70 -24.61 4.16 -0.07
C ALA A 70 -25.19 5.13 0.96
N ASN A 71 -24.88 6.43 0.83
CA ASN A 71 -25.28 7.52 1.73
C ASN A 71 -24.74 7.43 3.17
N GLY A 72 -23.77 6.56 3.45
CA GLY A 72 -23.06 6.52 4.74
C GLY A 72 -21.68 7.17 4.68
N CYS A 73 -20.87 6.90 5.70
CA CYS A 73 -19.49 7.37 5.79
C CYS A 73 -18.57 6.41 5.04
N ASN A 74 -18.05 6.85 3.89
CA ASN A 74 -17.10 6.08 3.09
C ASN A 74 -15.67 6.42 3.49
N ILE A 75 -14.86 5.39 3.75
CA ILE A 75 -13.42 5.55 3.99
C ILE A 75 -12.73 5.24 2.66
N ASP A 76 -12.40 6.28 1.89
CA ASP A 76 -11.82 6.15 0.55
C ASP A 76 -10.29 6.31 0.50
N THR A 77 -9.70 6.56 1.67
CA THR A 77 -8.31 6.96 1.83
C THR A 77 -7.63 6.11 2.90
N ALA A 78 -6.45 5.60 2.59
CA ALA A 78 -5.52 5.02 3.57
C ALA A 78 -4.27 5.89 3.66
N PHE A 79 -3.78 6.11 4.86
CA PHE A 79 -2.55 6.84 5.11
C PHE A 79 -1.36 5.90 5.02
N MET A 80 -0.29 6.37 4.41
CA MET A 80 0.98 5.65 4.28
C MET A 80 2.07 6.49 4.90
N GLN A 81 2.88 5.90 5.78
CA GLN A 81 4.00 6.59 6.39
C GLN A 81 5.20 5.65 6.54
N GLY A 82 6.39 6.20 6.34
CA GLY A 82 7.64 5.48 6.58
C GLY A 82 8.62 5.60 5.41
N GLY A 83 9.64 4.76 5.44
CA GLY A 83 10.77 4.86 4.52
C GLY A 83 11.56 6.16 4.66
N PHE A 84 12.11 6.63 3.54
CA PHE A 84 13.00 7.81 3.50
C PHE A 84 12.73 8.75 2.31
N GLY A 85 11.66 8.49 1.55
CA GLY A 85 11.27 9.27 0.35
C GLY A 85 10.08 10.20 0.58
N ASN A 86 9.22 10.35 -0.43
CA ASN A 86 8.13 11.33 -0.43
C ASN A 86 7.01 11.01 0.58
N ILE A 87 6.93 9.79 1.10
CA ILE A 87 5.98 9.38 2.16
C ILE A 87 6.61 9.31 3.56
N ARG A 88 7.85 9.80 3.73
CA ARG A 88 8.58 9.76 5.02
C ARG A 88 7.76 10.33 6.18
N TRP A 89 7.09 11.45 5.91
CA TRP A 89 6.26 12.16 6.89
C TRP A 89 4.76 11.94 6.67
N GLY A 90 4.39 11.06 5.74
CA GLY A 90 3.00 10.79 5.37
C GLY A 90 2.75 10.93 3.87
N GLY A 91 1.81 10.13 3.38
CA GLY A 91 1.22 10.14 2.05
C GLY A 91 -0.12 9.42 2.10
N THR A 92 -0.84 9.39 0.99
CA THR A 92 -2.17 8.77 0.93
C THR A 92 -2.30 7.83 -0.26
N ALA A 93 -3.03 6.74 -0.05
CA ALA A 93 -3.52 5.87 -1.12
C ALA A 93 -5.03 6.07 -1.23
N THR A 94 -5.49 6.29 -2.46
CA THR A 94 -6.92 6.41 -2.81
C THR A 94 -7.22 5.51 -4.00
N ALA A 95 -8.45 5.50 -4.50
CA ALA A 95 -8.77 4.82 -5.75
C ALA A 95 -7.98 5.34 -6.96
N ARG A 96 -7.48 6.59 -6.91
CA ARG A 96 -6.60 7.15 -7.94
C ARG A 96 -5.15 6.74 -7.67
N PRO A 97 -4.47 6.09 -8.62
CA PRO A 97 -3.06 5.74 -8.47
C PRO A 97 -2.20 6.97 -8.18
N THR A 98 -1.36 6.86 -7.14
CA THR A 98 -0.35 7.85 -6.78
C THR A 98 1.03 7.20 -6.83
N VAL A 99 2.05 7.92 -7.27
CA VAL A 99 3.43 7.39 -7.30
C VAL A 99 4.16 7.73 -6.01
N ILE A 100 4.70 6.70 -5.36
CA ILE A 100 5.62 6.83 -4.23
C ILE A 100 7.04 6.46 -4.64
N GLU A 101 8.01 7.10 -4.00
CA GLU A 101 9.43 6.85 -4.22
C GLU A 101 10.05 6.30 -2.95
N MET A 102 10.68 5.14 -3.08
CA MET A 102 11.43 4.49 -2.01
C MET A 102 12.92 4.78 -2.17
N PRO A 103 13.65 5.04 -1.07
CA PRO A 103 15.10 5.20 -1.13
C PRO A 103 15.77 3.93 -1.66
N SER A 104 17.01 4.02 -2.11
CA SER A 104 17.76 2.87 -2.66
C SER A 104 17.92 1.68 -1.71
N SER A 105 17.65 1.85 -0.42
CA SER A 105 17.65 0.79 0.59
C SER A 105 16.25 0.23 0.89
N LEU A 106 16.23 -1.05 1.22
CA LEU A 106 15.03 -1.74 1.72
C LEU A 106 14.46 -0.99 2.93
N SER A 107 13.17 -0.66 2.87
CA SER A 107 12.53 0.25 3.83
C SER A 107 11.12 -0.20 4.20
N ASN A 108 10.74 0.03 5.45
CA ASN A 108 9.39 -0.27 5.93
C ASN A 108 8.44 0.89 5.66
N VAL A 109 7.27 0.57 5.11
CA VAL A 109 6.12 1.46 4.95
C VAL A 109 4.98 0.92 5.80
N TYR A 110 4.31 1.80 6.52
CA TYR A 110 3.16 1.47 7.34
C TYR A 110 1.91 2.10 6.73
N VAL A 111 0.86 1.30 6.58
CA VAL A 111 -0.39 1.74 5.99
C VAL A 111 -1.53 1.53 6.98
N TYR A 112 -2.35 2.55 7.15
CA TYR A 112 -3.40 2.56 8.16
C TYR A 112 -4.59 3.42 7.75
N VAL A 113 -5.73 3.15 8.37
CA VAL A 113 -6.90 4.04 8.35
C VAL A 113 -6.79 4.99 9.54
N SER A 114 -7.23 6.23 9.40
CA SER A 114 -7.32 7.16 10.53
C SER A 114 -8.77 7.57 10.72
N ASP A 115 -9.26 7.47 11.95
CA ASP A 115 -10.62 7.85 12.34
C ASP A 115 -10.63 8.24 13.82
N ASP A 116 -11.54 9.10 14.27
CA ASP A 116 -11.65 9.43 15.70
C ASP A 116 -12.15 8.24 16.52
N TYR A 117 -12.95 7.36 15.91
CA TYR A 117 -13.50 6.18 16.57
C TYR A 117 -13.40 4.93 15.69
N CYS A 118 -12.26 4.24 15.71
CA CYS A 118 -12.07 3.00 14.92
C CYS A 118 -13.07 1.86 15.24
N GLY A 119 -13.87 1.96 16.31
CA GLY A 119 -14.74 0.89 16.79
C GLY A 119 -15.93 0.57 15.88
N ASP A 120 -16.44 1.56 15.15
CA ASP A 120 -17.56 1.43 14.19
C ASP A 120 -17.11 1.31 12.73
N ASN A 121 -15.79 1.39 12.50
CA ASN A 121 -15.22 1.06 11.21
C ASN A 121 -15.51 -0.40 10.83
N SER A 122 -15.68 -0.62 9.54
CA SER A 122 -16.02 -1.91 8.96
C SER A 122 -15.58 -1.98 7.51
N GLY A 123 -15.53 -3.21 6.97
CA GLY A 123 -15.13 -3.44 5.60
C GLY A 123 -13.63 -3.37 5.37
N GLN A 124 -13.24 -3.61 4.12
CA GLN A 124 -11.84 -3.77 3.72
C GLN A 124 -11.58 -3.10 2.36
N ALA A 125 -10.31 -2.78 2.13
CA ALA A 125 -9.81 -2.40 0.81
C ALA A 125 -8.55 -3.22 0.47
N THR A 126 -8.27 -3.36 -0.82
CA THR A 126 -7.00 -3.89 -1.28
C THR A 126 -6.07 -2.73 -1.64
N LEU A 127 -4.92 -2.65 -1.00
CA LEU A 127 -3.83 -1.80 -1.45
C LEU A 127 -3.06 -2.53 -2.54
N LEU A 128 -3.12 -2.01 -3.76
CA LEU A 128 -2.35 -2.49 -4.90
C LEU A 128 -1.08 -1.64 -5.02
N ILE A 129 0.07 -2.30 -5.12
CA ILE A 129 1.39 -1.68 -5.23
C ILE A 129 2.06 -2.27 -6.46
N GLN A 130 2.40 -1.43 -7.42
CA GLN A 130 2.97 -1.85 -8.70
C GLN A 130 4.22 -1.03 -8.98
N PRO A 131 5.30 -1.63 -9.51
CA PRO A 131 6.41 -0.86 -10.05
C PRO A 131 5.93 0.18 -11.06
N ALA A 132 6.46 1.40 -10.97
CA ALA A 132 6.19 2.47 -11.90
C ALA A 132 7.48 2.83 -12.66
N ASN A 133 7.40 2.86 -13.99
CA ASN A 133 8.51 3.27 -14.85
C ASN A 133 8.59 4.79 -14.99
#